data_AF-A0A497RE24-F1
#
_entry.id   AF-A0A497RE24-F1
#
_cell.length_a   1.000
_cell.length_b   1.000
_cell.length_c   1.000
_cell.angle_alpha   90.00
_cell.angle_beta   90.00
_cell.angle_gamma   90.00
#
_symmetry.space_group_name_H-M   'P 1'
#
loop_
_entity.id
_entity.type
_entity.pdbx_description
1 polymer ?
#
loop_
_entity_poly.entity_id
_entity_poly.type
_entity_poly.pdbx_seq_one_letter_code
_entity_poly.pdbx_strand_id
1 'polypeptide(L)'
;MIGGIGPNELMIILAIIALLFGASKIPELARNLGRAKTEYKKGELEGELEIQKMREEFKDKDLSRDRLEYIARTLDIDPVGKTDEELRKEISIKLGVE
;
A
#
# COMPACT_ATOMS: atom_id res chain seq x y z
N MET A 1 -31.53 -10.51 30.33
CA MET A 1 -31.78 -10.46 28.87
C MET A 1 -30.70 -9.61 28.25
N ILE A 2 -29.61 -10.22 27.78
CA ILE A 2 -28.63 -9.50 26.94
C ILE A 2 -28.91 -10.02 25.53
N GLY A 3 -29.82 -9.33 24.84
CA GLY A 3 -30.28 -9.69 23.50
C GLY A 3 -29.24 -9.26 22.47
N GLY A 4 -28.45 -10.20 21.99
CA GLY A 4 -27.73 -10.04 20.72
C GLY A 4 -28.69 -10.17 19.54
N ILE A 5 -28.32 -9.62 18.39
CA ILE A 5 -29.01 -9.90 17.13
C ILE A 5 -28.88 -11.41 16.88
N GLY A 6 -30.00 -12.12 16.97
CA GLY A 6 -30.04 -13.55 16.68
C GLY A 6 -30.04 -13.81 15.17
N PRO A 7 -29.89 -15.10 14.76
CA PRO A 7 -29.95 -15.49 13.36
C PRO A 7 -31.25 -15.06 12.66
N ASN A 8 -32.37 -15.05 13.40
CA ASN A 8 -33.69 -14.67 12.86
C ASN A 8 -33.76 -13.16 12.58
N GLU A 9 -33.32 -12.33 13.52
CA GLU A 9 -33.27 -10.88 13.35
C GLU A 9 -32.33 -10.50 12.20
N LEU A 10 -31.18 -11.17 12.08
CA LEU A 10 -30.26 -10.96 10.97
C LEU A 10 -30.90 -11.31 9.62
N MET A 11 -31.69 -12.38 9.55
CA MET A 11 -32.36 -12.80 8.32
C MET A 11 -33.46 -11.82 7.89
N ILE A 12 -34.19 -11.23 8.85
CA ILE A 12 -35.17 -10.16 8.59
C ILE A 12 -34.47 -8.92 8.04
N ILE A 13 -33.35 -8.50 8.66
CA ILE A 13 -32.56 -7.36 8.17
C ILE A 13 -32.07 -7.62 6.75
N LEU A 14 -31.54 -8.83 6.48
CA LEU A 14 -31.06 -9.22 5.16
C LEU A 14 -32.19 -9.19 4.12
N ALA A 15 -33.40 -9.63 4.49
CA ALA A 15 -34.57 -9.57 3.63
C ALA A 15 -34.98 -8.12 3.31
N ILE A 16 -34.98 -7.21 4.29
CA ILE A 16 -35.26 -5.78 4.05
C ILE A 16 -34.22 -5.19 3.09
N ILE A 17 -32.93 -5.44 3.31
CA ILE A 17 -31.86 -4.96 2.42
C ILE A 17 -32.05 -5.54 1.00
N ALA A 18 -32.38 -6.83 0.88
CA ALA A 18 -32.63 -7.47 -0.40
C ALA A 18 -33.88 -6.93 -1.12
N LEU A 19 -34.91 -6.48 -0.39
CA LEU A 19 -36.08 -5.82 -0.98
C LEU A 19 -35.77 -4.41 -1.48
N LEU A 20 -34.97 -3.64 -0.72
CA LEU A 20 -34.60 -2.27 -1.09
C LEU A 20 -33.63 -2.21 -2.27
N PHE A 21 -32.62 -3.08 -2.27
CA PHE A 21 -31.53 -3.05 -3.25
C PHE A 21 -31.58 -4.18 -4.28
N GLY A 22 -32.42 -5.19 -4.07
CA GLY A 22 -32.47 -6.42 -4.86
C GLY A 22 -31.49 -7.48 -4.35
N ALA A 23 -31.90 -8.75 -4.42
CA ALA A 23 -31.06 -9.89 -4.00
C ALA A 23 -29.72 -9.98 -4.76
N SER A 24 -29.66 -9.45 -5.99
CA SER A 24 -28.45 -9.45 -6.82
C SER A 24 -27.37 -8.46 -6.38
N LYS A 25 -27.70 -7.43 -5.58
CA LYS A 25 -26.72 -6.40 -5.19
C LYS A 25 -25.73 -6.87 -4.13
N ILE A 26 -26.13 -7.74 -3.22
CA ILE A 26 -25.20 -8.27 -2.20
C ILE A 26 -24.06 -9.08 -2.86
N PRO A 27 -24.32 -10.04 -3.78
CA PRO A 27 -23.25 -10.74 -4.51
C PRO A 27 -22.38 -9.82 -5.36
N GLU A 28 -22.97 -8.81 -6.01
CA GLU A 28 -22.24 -7.85 -6.84
C GLU A 28 -21.26 -7.00 -6.01
N LEU A 29 -21.72 -6.47 -4.88
CA LEU A 29 -20.87 -5.73 -3.93
C LEU A 29 -19.74 -6.61 -3.38
N ALA A 30 -20.03 -7.86 -3.01
CA ALA A 30 -18.99 -8.79 -2.53
C ALA A 30 -17.93 -9.06 -3.60
N ARG A 31 -18.34 -9.25 -4.86
CA ARG A 31 -17.41 -9.44 -6.00
C ARG A 31 -16.56 -8.20 -6.24
N ASN A 32 -17.16 -7.01 -6.24
CA ASN A 32 -16.46 -5.76 -6.50
C ASN A 32 -15.46 -5.44 -5.37
N LEU A 33 -15.89 -5.60 -4.11
CA LEU A 33 -15.01 -5.44 -2.95
C LEU A 33 -13.87 -6.45 -2.95
N GLY A 34 -14.15 -7.71 -3.31
CA GLY A 34 -13.14 -8.75 -3.46
C GLY A 34 -12.08 -8.38 -4.49
N ARG A 35 -12.50 -7.90 -5.68
CA ARG A 35 -11.59 -7.41 -6.71
C ARG A 35 -10.76 -6.23 -6.24
N ALA A 36 -11.40 -5.22 -5.62
CA ALA A 36 -10.71 -4.05 -5.10
C ALA A 36 -9.64 -4.43 -4.05
N LYS A 37 -9.97 -5.36 -3.13
CA LYS A 37 -9.02 -5.87 -2.15
C LYS A 37 -7.84 -6.61 -2.78
N THR A 38 -8.08 -7.41 -3.82
CA THR A 38 -7.03 -8.12 -4.55
C THR A 38 -6.09 -7.16 -5.26
N GLU A 39 -6.62 -6.20 -6.02
CA GLU A 39 -5.81 -5.20 -6.72
C GLU A 39 -5.04 -4.31 -5.72
N TYR A 40 -5.66 -3.94 -4.60
CA TYR A 40 -4.96 -3.23 -3.52
C TYR A 40 -3.78 -4.02 -2.98
N LYS A 41 -3.98 -5.31 -2.66
CA LYS A 41 -2.91 -6.15 -2.11
C LYS A 41 -1.78 -6.38 -3.12
N LYS A 42 -2.12 -6.49 -4.41
CA LYS A 42 -1.15 -6.58 -5.49
C LYS A 42 -0.31 -5.31 -5.60
N GLY A 43 -0.94 -4.14 -5.59
CA GLY A 43 -0.23 -2.86 -5.62
C GLY A 43 0.66 -2.63 -4.40
N GLU A 44 0.22 -3.04 -3.21
CA GLU A 44 1.02 -3.00 -1.98
C GLU A 44 2.30 -3.87 -2.13
N LEU A 45 2.16 -5.11 -2.60
CA LEU A 45 3.30 -6.02 -2.83
C LEU A 45 4.25 -5.49 -3.92
N GLU A 46 3.72 -4.96 -5.01
CA GLU A 46 4.52 -4.35 -6.08
C GLU A 46 5.32 -3.15 -5.56
N GLY A 47 4.69 -2.29 -4.75
CA GLY A 47 5.38 -1.17 -4.09
C GLY A 47 6.47 -1.61 -3.11
N GLU A 48 6.21 -2.63 -2.30
CA GLU A 48 7.22 -3.22 -1.40
C GLU A 48 8.42 -3.79 -2.17
N LEU A 49 8.18 -4.48 -3.28
CA LEU A 49 9.23 -5.02 -4.15
C LEU A 49 10.04 -3.88 -4.80
N GLU A 50 9.40 -2.79 -5.21
CA GLU A 50 10.08 -1.63 -5.78
C GLU A 50 10.98 -0.94 -4.74
N ILE A 51 10.48 -0.75 -3.52
CA ILE A 51 11.26 -0.21 -2.39
C ILE A 51 12.44 -1.12 -2.06
N GLN A 52 12.25 -2.44 -2.08
CA GLN A 52 13.34 -3.40 -1.88
C GLN A 52 14.40 -3.32 -2.99
N LYS A 53 13.98 -3.24 -4.26
CA LYS A 53 14.91 -3.06 -5.38
C LYS A 53 15.69 -1.75 -5.26
N MET A 54 15.03 -0.64 -4.93
CA MET A 54 15.71 0.63 -4.68
C MET A 54 16.75 0.49 -3.55
N ARG A 55 16.39 -0.18 -2.45
CA ARG A 55 17.30 -0.47 -1.33
C ARG A 55 18.52 -1.30 -1.75
N GLU A 56 18.32 -2.33 -2.58
CA GLU A 56 19.42 -3.14 -3.11
C GLU A 56 20.32 -2.33 -4.05
N GLU A 57 19.74 -1.52 -4.94
CA GLU A 57 20.48 -0.64 -5.85
C GLU A 57 21.32 0.39 -5.05
N PHE A 58 20.81 0.90 -3.92
CA PHE A 58 21.57 1.77 -3.02
C PHE A 58 22.73 1.12 -2.29
N LYS A 59 22.67 -0.19 -2.03
CA LYS A 59 23.79 -0.91 -1.41
C LYS A 59 24.97 -1.07 -2.38
N ASP A 60 24.74 -0.85 -3.68
CA ASP A 60 25.81 -0.84 -4.66
C ASP A 60 26.68 0.42 -4.54
N LYS A 61 27.99 0.21 -4.33
CA LYS A 61 28.96 1.29 -4.09
C LYS A 61 29.25 2.13 -5.34
N ASP A 62 28.92 1.64 -6.54
CA ASP A 62 29.16 2.31 -7.82
C ASP A 62 27.93 3.05 -8.37
N LEU A 63 26.95 3.37 -7.52
CA LEU A 63 25.79 4.18 -7.94
C LEU A 63 26.22 5.58 -8.40
N SER A 64 25.83 5.98 -9.62
CA SER A 64 26.16 7.29 -10.18
C SER A 64 25.50 8.42 -9.38
N ARG A 65 26.17 9.59 -9.35
CA ARG A 65 25.67 10.81 -8.71
C ARG A 65 24.26 11.17 -9.17
N ASP A 66 23.99 11.11 -10.47
CA ASP A 66 22.68 11.43 -11.04
C ASP A 66 21.56 10.55 -10.47
N ARG A 67 21.84 9.25 -10.23
CA ARG A 67 20.87 8.34 -9.60
C ARG A 67 20.66 8.63 -8.13
N LEU A 68 21.72 8.95 -7.39
CA LEU A 68 21.61 9.39 -5.99
C LEU A 68 20.69 10.61 -5.86
N GLU A 69 20.83 11.58 -6.76
CA GLU A 69 19.99 12.79 -6.77
C GLU A 69 18.53 12.50 -7.13
N TYR A 70 18.29 11.64 -8.13
CA TYR A 70 16.93 11.25 -8.53
C TYR A 70 16.16 10.61 -7.37
N ILE A 71 16.79 9.68 -6.67
CA ILE A 71 16.11 8.98 -5.59
C ILE A 71 16.00 9.87 -4.34
N ALA A 72 17.00 10.73 -4.06
CA ALA A 72 16.89 11.76 -3.02
C ALA A 72 15.64 12.63 -3.24
N ARG A 73 15.44 13.14 -4.45
CA ARG A 73 14.25 13.94 -4.79
C ARG A 73 12.94 13.17 -4.64
N THR A 74 12.93 11.89 -4.98
CA THR A 74 11.75 11.01 -4.81
C THR A 74 11.42 10.79 -3.33
N LEU A 75 12.43 10.78 -2.46
CA LEU A 75 12.30 10.63 -1.01
C LEU A 75 12.14 11.96 -0.26
N ASP A 76 11.94 13.06 -0.98
CA ASP A 76 11.82 14.43 -0.44
C ASP A 76 13.10 14.91 0.29
N ILE A 77 14.27 14.51 -0.24
CA ILE A 77 15.60 14.92 0.23
C ILE A 77 16.20 15.88 -0.81
N ASP A 78 16.60 17.07 -0.38
CA ASP A 78 17.30 18.04 -1.26
C ASP A 78 18.75 17.60 -1.50
N PRO A 79 19.18 17.36 -2.75
CA PRO A 79 20.55 16.98 -3.07
C PRO A 79 21.53 18.15 -3.24
N VAL A 80 21.06 19.39 -3.31
CA VAL A 80 21.90 20.54 -3.64
C VAL A 80 22.90 20.81 -2.53
N GLY A 81 24.20 20.83 -2.89
CA GLY A 81 25.28 21.13 -1.95
C GLY A 81 25.73 19.96 -1.05
N LYS A 82 25.13 18.77 -1.20
CA LYS A 82 25.53 17.56 -0.45
C LYS A 82 26.55 16.73 -1.22
N THR A 83 27.49 16.11 -0.52
CA THR A 83 28.40 15.10 -1.09
C THR A 83 27.69 13.76 -1.33
N ASP A 84 28.28 12.88 -2.14
CA ASP A 84 27.73 11.55 -2.45
C ASP A 84 27.57 10.70 -1.19
N GLU A 85 28.48 10.86 -0.23
CA GLU A 85 28.46 10.14 1.06
C GLU A 85 27.36 10.67 1.98
N GLU A 86 27.14 11.98 2.04
CA GLU A 86 26.04 12.59 2.80
C GLU A 86 24.68 12.19 2.21
N LEU A 87 24.55 12.21 0.87
CA LEU A 87 23.36 11.74 0.17
C LEU A 87 23.06 10.28 0.46
N ARG A 88 24.05 9.39 0.34
CA ARG A 88 23.89 7.97 0.65
C ARG A 88 23.44 7.76 2.09
N LYS A 89 24.04 8.48 3.05
CA LYS A 89 23.71 8.35 4.47
C LYS A 89 22.30 8.81 4.80
N GLU A 90 21.85 9.93 4.24
CA GLU A 90 20.48 10.41 4.48
C GLU A 90 19.44 9.48 3.84
N ILE A 91 19.71 8.99 2.64
CA ILE A 91 18.79 8.08 1.95
C ILE A 91 18.74 6.73 2.67
N SER A 92 19.88 6.22 3.15
CA SER A 92 19.92 4.96 3.91
C SER A 92 19.13 5.05 5.22
N ILE A 93 19.23 6.18 5.95
CA ILE A 93 18.43 6.45 7.15
C ILE A 93 16.93 6.50 6.82
N LYS A 94 16.54 7.19 5.74
CA LYS A 94 15.13 7.34 5.35
C LYS A 94 14.51 6.02 4.89
N LEU A 95 15.29 5.18 4.20
CA LEU A 95 14.89 3.85 3.80
C LEU A 95 15.00 2.85 4.97
N GLY A 96 15.67 3.16 6.08
CA GLY A 96 15.92 2.21 7.17
C GLY A 96 16.85 1.07 6.75
N VAL A 97 17.80 1.36 5.87
CA VAL A 97 18.92 0.48 5.51
C VAL A 97 20.09 0.91 6.40
N GLU A 98 20.27 0.26 7.54
CA GLU A 98 21.49 0.44 8.34
C GLU A 98 22.68 -0.30 7.72
#